data_AF-A0A258ZB67-F1
#
_entry.id   AF-A0A258ZB67-F1
#
_cell.length_a   1.000
_cell.length_b   1.000
_cell.length_c   1.000
_cell.angle_alpha   90.00
_cell.angle_beta   90.00
_cell.angle_gamma   90.00
#
_symmetry.space_group_name_H-M   'P 1'
#
loop_
_entity.id
_entity.type
_entity.pdbx_description
1 polymer ?
#
loop_
_entity_poly.entity_id
_entity_poly.type
_entity_poly.pdbx_seq_one_letter_code
_entity_poly.pdbx_strand_id
1 'polypeptide(L)'
;MSNKKIRLSELGKIHPVAGLDHRHFMNDTGRLTLAEGLPRKDRRKLAAEGERLAKEYGRIIRLLSQSGARFPTDKILRQMAIEYNHRYASSGIYTQPISFNYFEPFLHIRLIKQVAPYVEVEQECNHLFYADDFFSYVTSSESDGFSMSTLLELPQDQIFHFSTCGNVTDFSYLNGEDREFSISGFSMIRRGTSLYWYLIGGELLDEDEWKLRSSEQPEIDLAHVPQRKKKFLTESIAEHGPTRGKPTALEGTDKHLRTIVAGEFDLEYVRHISRCYLAEYENSFDVVCDDPEVFSQIEENDTRAKILKTMTERFSRTAVLWSLAEGLFQLPSYFNARLVLNRSELGLHRHRIPSKKGGKGLVGEYSVIPALDTNGTSHTSTITMVKLPQYEIETEGHWRRLASHETGVDRHGNTITGRTWVASSSKWKPSVQTLPTIFLKDTLAAAKLKIAEYIEASERSEQKSNLEESKSALDSGELYVMRCAAMKDQIFKVGFTEVDSAQRASQLSSATGVPLAFVVLKKWEHKEARKLEMEVHMMLAPYRINDSREFFMVKYDVIVNAIESVLNRAG
;
A
#
# COMPACT_ATOMS: atom_id res chain seq x y z
N MET A 1 -14.92 15.17 20.53
CA MET A 1 -15.61 14.32 19.54
C MET A 1 -15.87 15.15 18.28
N SER A 2 -15.04 15.03 17.24
CA SER A 2 -15.35 15.60 15.91
C SER A 2 -16.49 14.79 15.29
N ASN A 3 -17.71 15.21 15.62
CA ASN A 3 -18.94 14.57 15.17
C ASN A 3 -19.10 14.80 13.67
N LYS A 4 -19.37 13.73 12.90
CA LYS A 4 -19.68 13.80 11.45
C LYS A 4 -20.71 14.89 11.12
N LYS A 5 -21.65 15.19 12.04
CA LYS A 5 -22.58 16.32 11.93
C LYS A 5 -21.87 17.67 11.72
N ILE A 6 -20.82 17.94 12.48
CA ILE A 6 -20.09 19.22 12.42
C ILE A 6 -19.40 19.32 11.05
N ARG A 7 -18.74 18.25 10.60
CA ARG A 7 -18.06 18.23 9.30
C ARG A 7 -19.02 18.37 8.12
N LEU A 8 -20.18 17.72 8.20
CA LEU A 8 -21.23 17.80 7.18
C LEU A 8 -22.21 18.98 7.39
N SER A 9 -21.99 19.83 8.40
CA SER A 9 -22.98 20.85 8.80
C SER A 9 -23.26 21.86 7.69
N GLU A 10 -22.25 22.21 6.90
CA GLU A 10 -22.38 23.07 5.73
C GLU A 10 -23.35 22.50 4.69
N LEU A 11 -23.33 21.19 4.47
CA LEU A 11 -24.28 20.55 3.54
C LEU A 11 -25.72 20.66 4.03
N GLY A 12 -25.92 20.68 5.35
CA GLY A 12 -27.24 20.85 5.97
C GLY A 12 -27.85 22.23 5.77
N LYS A 13 -27.05 23.24 5.40
CA LYS A 13 -27.52 24.60 5.10
C LYS A 13 -28.08 24.74 3.68
N ILE A 14 -27.82 23.76 2.82
CA ILE A 14 -28.22 23.79 1.41
C ILE A 14 -29.71 23.49 1.30
N HIS A 15 -30.42 24.33 0.55
CA HIS A 15 -31.85 24.14 0.31
C HIS A 15 -32.10 22.76 -0.35
N PRO A 16 -33.10 21.97 0.09
CA PRO A 16 -33.31 20.61 -0.41
C PRO A 16 -33.38 20.48 -1.94
N VAL A 17 -34.02 21.45 -2.60
CA VAL A 17 -34.11 21.51 -4.07
C VAL A 17 -32.73 21.71 -4.73
N ALA A 18 -31.86 22.53 -4.15
CA ALA A 18 -30.50 22.77 -4.65
C ALA A 18 -29.57 21.57 -4.39
N GLY A 19 -29.91 20.71 -3.43
CA GLY A 19 -29.17 19.48 -3.16
C GLY A 19 -29.41 18.36 -4.17
N LEU A 20 -30.51 18.42 -4.93
CA LEU A 20 -30.88 17.41 -5.93
C LEU A 20 -30.16 17.64 -7.26
N ASP A 21 -30.05 16.57 -8.05
CA ASP A 21 -29.50 16.65 -9.40
C ASP A 21 -30.42 17.50 -10.29
N HIS A 22 -29.86 18.59 -10.81
CA HIS A 22 -30.55 19.57 -11.62
C HIS A 22 -31.20 18.97 -12.89
N ARG A 23 -30.69 17.84 -13.38
CA ARG A 23 -31.25 17.09 -14.52
C ARG A 23 -32.66 16.56 -14.26
N HIS A 24 -33.09 16.47 -13.00
CA HIS A 24 -34.50 16.15 -12.66
C HIS A 24 -35.46 17.31 -12.92
N PHE A 25 -34.95 18.53 -13.09
CA PHE A 25 -35.74 19.73 -13.33
C PHE A 25 -35.56 20.28 -14.74
N MET A 26 -35.00 19.50 -15.67
CA MET A 26 -34.91 19.89 -17.08
C MET A 26 -36.16 19.45 -17.85
N ASN A 27 -36.66 20.31 -18.73
CA ASN A 27 -37.64 19.95 -19.73
C ASN A 27 -36.97 19.28 -20.96
N ASP A 28 -37.77 18.82 -21.93
CA ASP A 28 -37.27 18.14 -23.14
C ASP A 28 -36.34 19.02 -24.01
N THR A 29 -36.34 20.33 -23.79
CA THR A 29 -35.47 21.30 -24.47
C THR A 29 -34.19 21.62 -23.67
N GLY A 30 -33.95 20.94 -22.55
CA GLY A 30 -32.78 21.14 -21.68
C GLY A 30 -32.85 22.38 -20.79
N ARG A 31 -34.03 23.00 -20.64
CA ARG A 31 -34.22 24.19 -19.79
C ARG A 31 -34.73 23.82 -18.41
N LEU A 32 -34.25 24.53 -17.39
CA LEU A 32 -34.70 24.40 -16.00
C LEU A 32 -36.16 24.86 -15.84
N THR A 33 -37.05 23.92 -15.55
CA THR A 33 -38.49 24.17 -15.30
C THR A 33 -38.70 25.12 -14.11
N LEU A 34 -37.85 25.00 -13.07
CA LEU A 34 -37.85 25.88 -11.89
C LEU A 34 -37.65 27.36 -12.22
N ALA A 35 -37.03 27.68 -13.37
CA ALA A 35 -36.75 29.05 -13.78
C ALA A 35 -37.80 29.62 -14.75
N GLU A 36 -38.74 28.82 -15.27
CA GLU A 36 -39.67 29.25 -16.32
C GLU A 36 -40.66 30.33 -15.85
N GLY A 37 -41.10 30.27 -14.60
CA GLY A 37 -41.99 31.26 -13.97
C GLY A 37 -41.32 32.59 -13.60
N LEU A 38 -40.00 32.72 -13.76
CA LEU A 38 -39.25 33.90 -13.33
C LEU A 38 -39.21 35.01 -14.41
N PRO A 39 -39.32 36.30 -14.00
CA PRO A 39 -39.09 37.43 -14.90
C PRO A 39 -37.76 37.31 -15.63
N ARG A 40 -37.69 37.81 -16.88
CA ARG A 40 -36.47 37.75 -17.71
C ARG A 40 -35.23 38.35 -17.00
N LYS A 41 -35.43 39.39 -16.20
CA LYS A 41 -34.39 40.04 -15.41
C LYS A 41 -33.77 39.07 -14.39
N ASP A 42 -34.60 38.33 -13.67
CA ASP A 42 -34.16 37.40 -12.63
C ASP A 42 -33.52 36.15 -13.24
N ARG A 43 -34.07 35.64 -14.35
CA ARG A 43 -33.42 34.57 -15.14
C ARG A 43 -32.01 34.94 -15.59
N ARG A 44 -31.81 36.17 -16.08
CA ARG A 44 -30.49 36.67 -16.48
C ARG A 44 -29.54 36.80 -15.28
N LYS A 45 -30.05 37.25 -14.13
CA LYS A 45 -29.27 37.34 -12.89
C LYS A 45 -28.82 35.95 -12.43
N LEU A 46 -29.71 34.96 -12.42
CA LEU A 46 -29.39 33.58 -12.07
C LEU A 46 -28.36 32.97 -13.02
N ALA A 47 -28.50 33.18 -14.33
CA ALA A 47 -27.51 32.70 -15.30
C ALA A 47 -26.11 33.30 -15.06
N ALA A 48 -26.04 34.61 -14.80
CA ALA A 48 -24.78 35.28 -14.48
C ALA A 48 -24.17 34.81 -13.14
N GLU A 49 -25.00 34.51 -12.14
CA GLU A 49 -24.55 33.92 -10.87
C GLU A 49 -24.03 32.49 -11.06
N GLY A 50 -24.72 31.68 -11.87
CA GLY A 50 -24.29 30.33 -12.24
C GLY A 50 -22.93 30.33 -12.96
N GLU A 51 -22.71 31.23 -13.91
CA GLU A 51 -21.43 31.37 -14.60
C GLU A 51 -20.29 31.75 -13.63
N ARG A 52 -20.57 32.63 -12.66
CA ARG A 52 -19.61 32.98 -11.61
C ARG A 52 -19.28 31.78 -10.71
N LEU A 53 -20.27 30.99 -10.32
CA LEU A 53 -20.05 29.78 -9.52
C LEU A 53 -19.23 28.74 -10.30
N ALA A 54 -19.52 28.53 -11.59
CA ALA A 54 -18.75 27.63 -12.44
C ALA A 54 -17.27 28.05 -12.53
N LYS A 55 -16.99 29.36 -12.64
CA LYS A 55 -15.62 29.89 -12.61
C LYS A 55 -14.92 29.62 -11.27
N GLU A 56 -15.62 29.75 -10.15
CA GLU A 56 -15.06 29.44 -8.83
C GLU A 56 -14.77 27.93 -8.66
N TYR A 57 -15.67 27.04 -9.08
CA TYR A 57 -15.39 25.61 -9.09
C TYR A 57 -14.19 25.26 -9.97
N GLY A 58 -14.09 25.85 -11.17
CA GLY A 58 -12.94 25.66 -12.04
C GLY A 58 -11.63 26.13 -11.40
N ARG A 59 -11.66 27.22 -10.62
CA ARG A 59 -10.51 27.69 -9.83
C ARG A 59 -10.16 26.70 -8.72
N ILE A 60 -11.13 26.23 -7.94
CA ILE A 60 -10.93 25.26 -6.85
C ILE A 60 -10.32 23.96 -7.38
N ILE A 61 -10.88 23.38 -8.44
CA ILE A 61 -10.39 22.14 -9.07
C ILE A 61 -8.96 22.33 -9.58
N ARG A 62 -8.64 23.46 -10.21
CA ARG A 62 -7.28 23.78 -10.66
C ARG A 62 -6.29 23.92 -9.50
N LEU A 63 -6.70 24.55 -8.40
CA LEU A 63 -5.85 24.67 -7.21
C LEU A 63 -5.57 23.29 -6.59
N LEU A 64 -6.59 22.45 -6.48
CA LEU A 64 -6.43 21.07 -5.99
C LEU A 64 -5.46 20.27 -6.87
N SER A 65 -5.62 20.33 -8.21
CA SER A 65 -4.75 19.59 -9.14
C SER A 65 -3.30 20.09 -9.15
N GLN A 66 -3.06 21.33 -8.71
CA GLN A 66 -1.74 21.95 -8.62
C GLN A 66 -1.08 21.80 -7.24
N SER A 67 -1.85 21.52 -6.20
CA SER A 67 -1.36 21.35 -4.82
C SER A 67 -0.71 19.98 -4.56
N GLY A 68 -0.09 19.82 -3.38
CA GLY A 68 0.39 18.54 -2.85
C GLY A 68 1.86 18.28 -3.01
N ALA A 69 2.32 17.21 -2.36
CA ALA A 69 3.69 16.73 -2.41
C ALA A 69 3.93 15.76 -3.59
N ARG A 70 2.88 15.32 -4.29
CA ARG A 70 2.91 14.47 -5.49
C ARG A 70 3.34 13.02 -5.25
N PHE A 71 3.30 12.57 -4.01
CA PHE A 71 3.31 11.16 -3.68
C PHE A 71 1.97 10.48 -4.05
N PRO A 72 1.96 9.15 -4.17
CA PRO A 72 0.76 8.42 -4.54
C PRO A 72 -0.44 8.67 -3.60
N THR A 73 -0.18 8.80 -2.30
CA THR A 73 -1.21 9.03 -1.26
C THR A 73 -1.93 10.36 -1.42
N ASP A 74 -1.18 11.45 -1.59
CA ASP A 74 -1.74 12.80 -1.68
C ASP A 74 -2.30 13.07 -3.09
N LYS A 75 -1.79 12.39 -4.14
CA LYS A 75 -2.40 12.34 -5.48
C LYS A 75 -3.81 11.73 -5.45
N ILE A 76 -3.99 10.54 -4.87
CA ILE A 76 -5.31 9.89 -4.79
C ILE A 76 -6.30 10.76 -4.01
N LEU A 77 -5.89 11.34 -2.88
CA LEU A 77 -6.76 12.22 -2.11
C LEU A 77 -7.24 13.44 -2.92
N ARG A 78 -6.36 14.03 -3.73
CA ARG A 78 -6.71 15.12 -4.65
C ARG A 78 -7.63 14.68 -5.77
N GLN A 79 -7.41 13.50 -6.35
CA GLN A 79 -8.31 12.94 -7.36
C GLN A 79 -9.72 12.75 -6.79
N MET A 80 -9.84 12.19 -5.58
CA MET A 80 -11.12 12.05 -4.88
C MET A 80 -11.75 13.43 -4.61
N ALA A 81 -11.00 14.40 -4.10
CA ALA A 81 -11.49 15.75 -3.84
C ALA A 81 -11.97 16.47 -5.12
N ILE A 82 -11.26 16.29 -6.23
CA ILE A 82 -11.64 16.83 -7.55
C ILE A 82 -12.95 16.20 -8.00
N GLU A 83 -13.08 14.87 -7.93
CA GLU A 83 -14.31 14.15 -8.29
C GLU A 83 -15.50 14.61 -7.43
N TYR A 84 -15.30 14.79 -6.12
CA TYR A 84 -16.38 15.25 -5.24
C TYR A 84 -16.81 16.68 -5.54
N ASN A 85 -15.86 17.57 -5.82
CA ASN A 85 -16.15 18.93 -6.27
C ASN A 85 -16.85 18.95 -7.63
N HIS A 86 -16.43 18.09 -8.55
CA HIS A 86 -17.10 17.93 -9.84
C HIS A 86 -18.55 17.49 -9.67
N ARG A 87 -18.84 16.53 -8.78
CA ARG A 87 -20.21 16.12 -8.47
C ARG A 87 -21.03 17.20 -7.80
N TYR A 88 -20.46 17.94 -6.84
CA TYR A 88 -21.15 19.08 -6.23
C TYR A 88 -21.50 20.15 -7.26
N ALA A 89 -20.59 20.45 -8.17
CA ALA A 89 -20.81 21.44 -9.23
C ALA A 89 -21.85 20.99 -10.27
N SER A 90 -21.83 19.71 -10.66
CA SER A 90 -22.63 19.18 -11.78
C SER A 90 -23.96 18.55 -11.38
N SER A 91 -24.14 18.11 -10.13
CA SER A 91 -25.24 17.20 -9.80
C SER A 91 -25.76 17.28 -8.36
N GLY A 92 -25.29 18.24 -7.56
CA GLY A 92 -25.76 18.44 -6.20
C GLY A 92 -25.08 17.55 -5.16
N ILE A 93 -25.68 17.43 -3.97
CA ILE A 93 -25.04 16.80 -2.80
C ILE A 93 -25.37 15.32 -2.62
N TYR A 94 -26.41 14.84 -3.29
CA TYR A 94 -26.91 13.47 -3.12
C TYR A 94 -26.30 12.46 -4.10
N THR A 95 -25.40 12.91 -4.97
CA THR A 95 -24.75 12.10 -6.01
C THR A 95 -23.35 11.62 -5.62
N GLN A 96 -22.84 12.00 -4.44
CA GLN A 96 -21.53 11.56 -3.98
C GLN A 96 -21.41 10.03 -3.97
N PRO A 97 -20.28 9.47 -4.42
CA PRO A 97 -20.06 8.03 -4.49
C PRO A 97 -19.87 7.45 -3.09
N ILE A 98 -19.90 6.11 -2.97
CA ILE A 98 -19.69 5.46 -1.68
C ILE A 98 -18.29 5.75 -1.09
N SER A 99 -17.28 5.97 -1.94
CA SER A 99 -15.94 6.36 -1.51
C SER A 99 -15.93 7.63 -0.67
N PHE A 100 -16.90 8.54 -0.87
CA PHE A 100 -17.05 9.75 -0.07
C PHE A 100 -17.23 9.43 1.43
N ASN A 101 -17.87 8.32 1.79
CA ASN A 101 -18.03 7.93 3.21
C ASN A 101 -16.68 7.66 3.91
N TYR A 102 -15.66 7.27 3.14
CA TYR A 102 -14.32 6.93 3.65
C TYR A 102 -13.32 8.09 3.51
N PHE A 103 -13.49 8.93 2.48
CA PHE A 103 -12.58 10.04 2.20
C PHE A 103 -13.05 11.40 2.73
N GLU A 104 -14.34 11.60 3.01
CA GLU A 104 -14.84 12.84 3.65
C GLU A 104 -14.09 13.24 4.92
N PRO A 105 -13.66 12.31 5.79
CA PRO A 105 -12.89 12.65 6.98
C PRO A 105 -11.53 13.28 6.69
N PHE A 106 -11.01 13.22 5.47
CA PHE A 106 -9.78 13.88 5.03
C PHE A 106 -10.04 15.25 4.39
N LEU A 107 -11.30 15.66 4.33
CA LEU A 107 -11.73 16.85 3.60
C LEU A 107 -12.41 17.84 4.54
N HIS A 108 -12.34 19.10 4.14
CA HIS A 108 -12.99 20.21 4.79
C HIS A 108 -14.07 20.78 3.86
N ILE A 109 -15.34 20.61 4.23
CA ILE A 109 -16.48 21.06 3.43
C ILE A 109 -16.78 22.53 3.72
N ARG A 110 -16.91 23.34 2.67
CA ARG A 110 -17.22 24.78 2.73
C ARG A 110 -18.29 25.15 1.73
N LEU A 111 -18.85 26.35 1.86
CA LEU A 111 -19.83 26.91 0.92
C LEU A 111 -19.26 28.14 0.20
N ILE A 112 -19.28 28.12 -1.14
CA ILE A 112 -19.12 29.30 -1.96
C ILE A 112 -20.38 30.15 -1.78
N LYS A 113 -20.21 31.36 -1.22
CA LYS A 113 -21.29 32.33 -0.99
C LYS A 113 -22.49 31.74 -0.23
N GLN A 114 -22.26 30.80 0.69
CA GLN A 114 -23.30 30.13 1.48
C GLN A 114 -24.32 29.30 0.69
N VAL A 115 -24.07 29.01 -0.59
CA VAL A 115 -25.05 28.31 -1.47
C VAL A 115 -24.51 27.07 -2.16
N ALA A 116 -23.22 27.03 -2.50
CA ALA A 116 -22.65 25.97 -3.33
C ALA A 116 -21.52 25.25 -2.57
N PRO A 117 -21.64 23.94 -2.29
CA PRO A 117 -20.67 23.21 -1.50
C PRO A 117 -19.42 22.87 -2.29
N TYR A 118 -18.28 22.90 -1.62
CA TYR A 118 -17.03 22.40 -2.16
C TYR A 118 -16.18 21.82 -1.04
N VAL A 119 -15.21 20.99 -1.41
CA VAL A 119 -14.23 20.38 -0.50
C VAL A 119 -12.85 20.93 -0.75
N GLU A 120 -12.14 21.19 0.34
CA GLU A 120 -10.69 21.38 0.40
C GLU A 120 -10.08 20.18 1.14
N VAL A 121 -8.78 19.94 0.95
CA VAL A 121 -8.05 18.94 1.73
C VAL A 121 -7.70 19.52 3.09
N GLU A 122 -7.80 18.72 4.16
CA GLU A 122 -7.39 19.13 5.51
C GLU A 122 -5.87 19.33 5.60
N GLN A 123 -5.37 19.79 6.75
CA GLN A 123 -3.93 20.02 6.90
C GLN A 123 -3.14 18.71 6.78
N GLU A 124 -2.19 18.66 5.84
CA GLU A 124 -1.39 17.47 5.52
C GLU A 124 0.02 17.54 6.12
N CYS A 125 0.56 16.38 6.51
CA CYS A 125 1.97 16.16 6.83
C CYS A 125 2.46 14.91 6.12
N ASN A 126 3.52 15.06 5.32
CA ASN A 126 4.11 13.98 4.54
C ASN A 126 5.34 13.41 5.25
N HIS A 127 5.48 12.10 5.22
CA HIS A 127 6.59 11.37 5.83
C HIS A 127 7.10 10.32 4.86
N LEU A 128 8.42 10.13 4.87
CA LEU A 128 9.09 9.08 4.11
C LEU A 128 9.73 8.07 5.07
N PHE A 129 9.55 6.79 4.78
CA PHE A 129 10.13 5.70 5.56
C PHE A 129 10.63 4.57 4.66
N TYR A 130 11.62 3.83 5.13
CA TYR A 130 12.11 2.63 4.48
C TYR A 130 11.31 1.42 4.97
N ALA A 131 10.75 0.65 4.03
CA ALA A 131 9.84 -0.45 4.37
C ALA A 131 10.55 -1.58 5.13
N ASP A 132 11.78 -1.93 4.75
CA ASP A 132 12.61 -2.91 5.45
C ASP A 132 12.85 -2.55 6.92
N ASP A 133 13.25 -1.31 7.21
CA ASP A 133 13.48 -0.87 8.59
C ASP A 133 12.17 -0.87 9.40
N PHE A 134 11.08 -0.41 8.80
CA PHE A 134 9.78 -0.44 9.46
C PHE A 134 9.31 -1.86 9.78
N PHE A 135 9.35 -2.79 8.83
CA PHE A 135 8.92 -4.16 9.09
C PHE A 135 9.89 -4.89 10.03
N SER A 136 11.18 -4.54 10.03
CA SER A 136 12.13 -5.01 11.04
C SER A 136 11.77 -4.49 12.44
N TYR A 137 11.39 -3.22 12.57
CA TYR A 137 10.88 -2.65 13.82
C TYR A 137 9.60 -3.35 14.32
N VAL A 138 8.61 -3.55 13.44
CA VAL A 138 7.33 -4.19 13.80
C VAL A 138 7.50 -5.65 14.23
N THR A 139 8.57 -6.32 13.78
CA THR A 139 8.89 -7.70 14.14
C THR A 139 9.88 -7.82 15.30
N SER A 140 10.46 -6.71 15.75
CA SER A 140 11.37 -6.67 16.89
C SER A 140 10.64 -6.31 18.18
N SER A 141 11.30 -6.56 19.32
CA SER A 141 10.81 -6.16 20.64
C SER A 141 10.73 -4.64 20.84
N GLU A 142 11.25 -3.83 19.90
CA GLU A 142 11.09 -2.37 19.94
C GLU A 142 9.64 -1.93 19.71
N SER A 143 8.81 -2.80 19.11
CA SER A 143 7.39 -2.55 18.88
C SER A 143 6.49 -2.94 20.05
N ASP A 144 7.00 -3.68 21.05
CA ASP A 144 6.19 -4.28 22.14
C ASP A 144 5.40 -3.25 22.98
N GLY A 145 5.83 -1.98 22.97
CA GLY A 145 5.15 -0.88 23.68
C GLY A 145 3.95 -0.27 22.95
N PHE A 146 3.64 -0.70 21.72
CA PHE A 146 2.53 -0.14 20.96
C PHE A 146 1.17 -0.70 21.40
N SER A 147 0.21 0.20 21.60
CA SER A 147 -1.21 -0.12 21.78
C SER A 147 -2.07 0.82 20.94
N MET A 148 -3.27 0.39 20.53
CA MET A 148 -4.16 1.25 19.73
C MET A 148 -4.53 2.57 20.42
N SER A 149 -4.55 2.57 21.76
CA SER A 149 -4.80 3.78 22.54
C SER A 149 -3.73 4.87 22.34
N THR A 150 -2.50 4.56 21.95
CA THR A 150 -1.47 5.59 21.68
C THR A 150 -1.86 6.49 20.51
N LEU A 151 -2.66 5.98 19.56
CA LEU A 151 -3.16 6.76 18.44
C LEU A 151 -4.18 7.83 18.86
N LEU A 152 -4.73 7.77 20.08
CA LEU A 152 -5.55 8.85 20.64
C LEU A 152 -4.74 10.13 20.90
N GLU A 153 -3.42 10.03 21.00
CA GLU A 153 -2.51 11.16 21.16
C GLU A 153 -2.26 11.92 19.85
N LEU A 154 -2.61 11.32 18.70
CA LEU A 154 -2.49 12.01 17.42
C LEU A 154 -3.31 13.30 17.39
N PRO A 155 -2.78 14.38 16.78
CA PRO A 155 -3.54 15.59 16.53
C PRO A 155 -4.87 15.28 15.82
N GLN A 156 -5.94 15.96 16.26
CA GLN A 156 -7.21 15.89 15.53
C GLN A 156 -7.11 16.70 14.24
N ASP A 157 -7.87 16.30 13.24
CA ASP A 157 -8.12 17.09 12.03
C ASP A 157 -6.84 17.33 11.18
N GLN A 158 -5.83 16.48 11.36
CA GLN A 158 -4.57 16.52 10.62
C GLN A 158 -4.32 15.18 9.91
N ILE A 159 -3.93 15.26 8.64
CA ILE A 159 -3.63 14.11 7.80
C ILE A 159 -2.14 13.78 7.92
N PHE A 160 -1.86 12.51 8.16
CA PHE A 160 -0.51 11.96 8.13
C PHE A 160 -0.38 11.03 6.92
N HIS A 161 0.40 11.46 5.93
CA HIS A 161 0.78 10.64 4.78
C HIS A 161 2.14 9.99 5.04
N PHE A 162 2.25 8.73 4.67
CA PHE A 162 3.47 7.93 4.75
C PHE A 162 3.71 7.27 3.40
N SER A 163 4.84 7.53 2.79
CA SER A 163 5.25 6.92 1.52
C SER A 163 6.56 6.18 1.69
N THR A 164 6.68 5.05 0.99
CA THR A 164 7.89 4.24 1.04
C THR A 164 9.00 4.91 0.24
N CYS A 165 10.22 4.89 0.78
CA CYS A 165 11.43 5.20 0.03
C CYS A 165 11.74 4.05 -0.95
N GLY A 166 12.34 4.37 -2.09
CA GLY A 166 12.74 3.38 -3.10
C GLY A 166 11.65 3.07 -4.11
N ASN A 167 11.83 1.96 -4.84
CA ASN A 167 10.86 1.48 -5.81
C ASN A 167 9.75 0.70 -5.08
N VAL A 168 8.50 0.86 -5.52
CA VAL A 168 7.34 0.10 -5.03
C VAL A 168 7.55 -1.40 -5.21
N THR A 169 8.34 -1.81 -6.21
CA THR A 169 8.69 -3.21 -6.42
C THR A 169 9.88 -3.68 -5.59
N ASP A 170 10.53 -2.87 -4.77
CA ASP A 170 11.67 -3.33 -3.95
C ASP A 170 11.21 -4.33 -2.89
N PHE A 171 9.97 -4.20 -2.42
CA PHE A 171 9.36 -5.11 -1.46
C PHE A 171 8.04 -5.64 -1.97
N SER A 172 7.87 -6.95 -1.89
CA SER A 172 6.59 -7.57 -2.13
C SER A 172 6.12 -8.45 -0.98
N TYR A 173 4.80 -8.53 -0.84
CA TYR A 173 4.10 -9.16 0.26
C TYR A 173 3.31 -10.34 -0.29
N LEU A 174 3.70 -11.54 0.12
CA LEU A 174 3.07 -12.77 -0.33
C LEU A 174 2.02 -13.22 0.68
N ASN A 175 0.89 -13.74 0.20
CA ASN A 175 -0.01 -14.53 1.02
C ASN A 175 0.38 -16.02 1.00
N GLY A 176 -0.24 -16.84 1.86
CA GLY A 176 -0.04 -18.29 1.86
C GLY A 176 -0.58 -19.03 0.63
N GLU A 177 -1.12 -18.31 -0.37
CA GLU A 177 -1.63 -18.83 -1.65
C GLU A 177 -0.79 -18.35 -2.85
N ASP A 178 0.47 -17.93 -2.62
CA ASP A 178 1.43 -17.44 -3.62
C ASP A 178 1.00 -16.18 -4.41
N ARG A 179 0.02 -15.41 -3.93
CA ARG A 179 -0.34 -14.09 -4.51
C ARG A 179 0.59 -13.02 -3.97
N GLU A 180 1.11 -12.20 -4.87
CA GLU A 180 2.07 -11.14 -4.56
C GLU A 180 1.39 -9.76 -4.56
N PHE A 181 1.69 -8.96 -3.54
CA PHE A 181 1.18 -7.60 -3.38
C PHE A 181 2.33 -6.62 -3.22
N SER A 182 2.11 -5.37 -3.63
CA SER A 182 3.02 -4.25 -3.38
C SER A 182 2.25 -3.11 -2.72
N ILE A 183 2.92 -2.31 -1.89
CA ILE A 183 2.34 -1.10 -1.28
C ILE A 183 3.13 0.12 -1.68
N SER A 184 2.43 1.24 -1.82
CA SER A 184 3.00 2.51 -2.30
C SER A 184 2.89 3.63 -1.26
N GLY A 185 1.86 3.58 -0.42
CA GLY A 185 1.78 4.50 0.70
C GLY A 185 0.52 4.36 1.52
N PHE A 186 0.57 4.90 2.73
CA PHE A 186 -0.46 4.83 3.74
C PHE A 186 -0.83 6.22 4.22
N SER A 187 -2.08 6.41 4.66
CA SER A 187 -2.54 7.69 5.15
C SER A 187 -3.58 7.52 6.24
N MET A 188 -3.55 8.40 7.23
CA MET A 188 -4.51 8.37 8.33
C MET A 188 -4.83 9.77 8.86
N ILE A 189 -6.02 9.91 9.42
CA ILE A 189 -6.50 11.11 10.13
C ILE A 189 -7.37 10.68 11.32
N ARG A 190 -7.13 11.31 12.48
CA ARG A 190 -7.93 11.08 13.67
C ARG A 190 -9.10 12.07 13.76
N ARG A 191 -10.31 11.54 14.02
CA ARG A 191 -11.51 12.33 14.30
C ARG A 191 -12.18 11.81 15.57
N GLY A 192 -11.87 12.42 16.71
CA GLY A 192 -12.31 11.91 18.01
C GLY A 192 -11.68 10.57 18.34
N THR A 193 -12.50 9.55 18.57
CA THR A 193 -12.09 8.17 18.88
C THR A 193 -11.94 7.30 17.62
N SER A 194 -12.39 7.79 16.47
CA SER A 194 -12.24 7.10 15.19
C SER A 194 -10.94 7.50 14.50
N LEU A 195 -10.23 6.51 13.98
CA LEU A 195 -9.14 6.66 13.02
C LEU A 195 -9.67 6.33 11.62
N TYR A 196 -9.58 7.29 10.71
CA TYR A 196 -9.88 7.08 9.30
C TYR A 196 -8.56 6.90 8.55
N TRP A 197 -8.50 5.90 7.68
CA TRP A 197 -7.25 5.52 7.05
C TRP A 197 -7.47 4.99 5.63
N TYR A 198 -6.44 5.07 4.80
CA TYR A 198 -6.37 4.37 3.52
C TYR A 198 -4.93 3.95 3.18
N LEU A 199 -4.80 2.82 2.50
CA LEU A 199 -3.56 2.24 1.97
C LEU A 199 -3.69 2.15 0.46
N ILE A 200 -2.65 2.58 -0.25
CA ILE A 200 -2.50 2.37 -1.69
C ILE A 200 -1.51 1.24 -1.89
N GLY A 201 -1.92 0.25 -2.67
CA GLY A 201 -1.09 -0.85 -3.10
C GLY A 201 -1.64 -1.48 -4.36
N GLY A 202 -1.33 -2.74 -4.56
CA GLY A 202 -1.85 -3.49 -5.68
C GLY A 202 -1.43 -4.95 -5.65
N GLU A 203 -2.31 -5.79 -6.17
CA GLU A 203 -2.03 -7.20 -6.41
C GLU A 203 -1.31 -7.35 -7.74
N LEU A 204 -0.23 -8.13 -7.78
CA LEU A 204 0.41 -8.53 -9.02
C LEU A 204 -0.50 -9.50 -9.76
N LEU A 205 -0.93 -9.10 -10.96
CA LEU A 205 -1.70 -9.96 -11.85
C LEU A 205 -0.77 -10.67 -12.82
N ASP A 206 -1.06 -11.94 -13.11
CA ASP A 206 -0.42 -12.63 -14.22
C ASP A 206 -0.86 -12.05 -15.58
N GLU A 207 -0.19 -12.49 -16.65
CA GLU A 207 -0.47 -12.02 -18.01
C GLU A 207 -1.91 -12.27 -18.45
N ASP A 208 -2.48 -13.41 -18.06
CA ASP A 208 -3.80 -13.82 -18.51
C ASP A 208 -4.89 -13.09 -17.71
N GLU A 209 -4.72 -12.90 -16.40
CA GLU A 209 -5.56 -12.06 -15.55
C GLU A 209 -5.55 -10.60 -16.01
N TRP A 210 -4.38 -10.05 -16.32
CA TRP A 210 -4.28 -8.67 -16.81
C TRP A 210 -4.98 -8.49 -18.15
N LYS A 211 -4.77 -9.43 -19.10
CA LYS A 211 -5.45 -9.42 -20.40
C LYS A 211 -6.96 -9.58 -20.27
N LEU A 212 -7.42 -10.50 -19.42
CA LEU A 212 -8.84 -10.71 -19.14
C LEU A 212 -9.51 -9.48 -18.55
N ARG A 213 -8.81 -8.75 -17.67
CA ARG A 213 -9.34 -7.48 -17.11
C ARG A 213 -9.24 -6.32 -18.08
N SER A 214 -8.36 -6.41 -19.08
CA SER A 214 -8.21 -5.42 -20.14
C SER A 214 -9.13 -5.68 -21.34
N SER A 215 -9.75 -6.86 -21.41
CA SER A 215 -10.73 -7.18 -22.46
C SER A 215 -12.06 -6.48 -22.21
N GLU A 216 -12.94 -6.52 -23.21
CA GLU A 216 -14.27 -5.93 -23.12
C GLU A 216 -15.04 -6.49 -21.91
N GLN A 217 -15.44 -5.56 -21.04
CA GLN A 217 -16.18 -5.84 -19.81
C GLN A 217 -17.68 -5.71 -20.06
N PRO A 218 -18.53 -6.37 -19.25
CA PRO A 218 -19.98 -6.19 -19.35
C PRO A 218 -20.39 -4.72 -19.14
N GLU A 219 -21.51 -4.34 -19.75
CA GLU A 219 -22.10 -3.02 -19.57
C GLU A 219 -22.51 -2.77 -18.11
N ILE A 220 -22.40 -1.52 -17.69
CA ILE A 220 -22.74 -1.08 -16.34
C ILE A 220 -24.25 -1.13 -16.15
N ASP A 221 -24.70 -2.00 -15.24
CA ASP A 221 -26.10 -2.08 -14.83
C ASP A 221 -26.48 -0.98 -13.83
N LEU A 222 -27.57 -0.26 -14.12
CA LEU A 222 -28.13 0.80 -13.29
C LEU A 222 -29.43 0.40 -12.57
N ALA A 223 -29.87 -0.86 -12.66
CA ALA A 223 -31.14 -1.34 -12.09
C ALA A 223 -31.25 -1.00 -10.60
N HIS A 224 -30.22 -1.35 -9.82
CA HIS A 224 -30.19 -1.19 -8.35
C HIS A 224 -29.56 0.12 -7.87
N VAL A 225 -29.24 1.04 -8.79
CA VAL A 225 -28.69 2.36 -8.42
C VAL A 225 -29.80 3.23 -7.81
N PRO A 226 -29.55 3.96 -6.70
CA PRO A 226 -30.53 4.91 -6.16
C PRO A 226 -30.97 5.96 -7.20
N GLN A 227 -32.28 6.26 -7.26
CA GLN A 227 -32.85 7.15 -8.28
C GLN A 227 -32.13 8.52 -8.38
N ARG A 228 -31.75 9.06 -7.21
CA ARG A 228 -31.01 10.33 -7.08
C ARG A 228 -29.64 10.35 -7.78
N LYS A 229 -29.07 9.19 -8.10
CA LYS A 229 -27.76 9.04 -8.77
C LYS A 229 -27.89 8.67 -10.25
N LYS A 230 -29.05 8.15 -10.69
CA LYS A 230 -29.21 7.58 -12.03
C LYS A 230 -28.94 8.61 -13.14
N LYS A 231 -29.49 9.82 -13.05
CA LYS A 231 -29.32 10.86 -14.07
C LYS A 231 -27.85 11.24 -14.29
N PHE A 232 -27.11 11.49 -13.21
CA PHE A 232 -25.66 11.70 -13.27
C PHE A 232 -24.91 10.54 -13.92
N LEU A 233 -25.20 9.30 -13.50
CA LEU A 233 -24.51 8.12 -14.06
C LEU A 233 -24.86 7.89 -15.53
N THR A 234 -26.11 8.09 -15.94
CA THR A 234 -26.52 7.97 -17.35
C THR A 234 -25.77 8.95 -18.25
N GLU A 235 -25.61 10.21 -17.82
CA GLU A 235 -24.82 11.19 -18.56
C GLU A 235 -23.34 10.81 -18.58
N SER A 236 -22.77 10.42 -17.44
CA SER A 236 -21.38 9.96 -17.34
C SER A 236 -21.09 8.76 -18.24
N ILE A 237 -22.01 7.80 -18.34
CA ILE A 237 -21.92 6.63 -19.22
C ILE A 237 -22.00 7.04 -20.70
N ALA A 238 -22.88 7.99 -21.04
CA ALA A 238 -22.97 8.51 -22.41
C ALA A 238 -21.68 9.19 -22.86
N GLU A 239 -20.95 9.84 -21.94
CA GLU A 239 -19.69 10.53 -22.23
C GLU A 239 -18.47 9.58 -22.27
N HIS A 240 -18.41 8.59 -21.36
CA HIS A 240 -17.21 7.77 -21.13
C HIS A 240 -17.32 6.32 -21.61
N GLY A 241 -18.49 5.93 -22.12
CA GLY A 241 -18.80 4.57 -22.55
C GLY A 241 -19.53 3.74 -21.47
N PRO A 242 -20.27 2.70 -21.88
CA PRO A 242 -21.09 1.88 -20.98
C PRO A 242 -20.31 0.78 -20.28
N THR A 243 -19.04 0.56 -20.65
CA THR A 243 -18.21 -0.54 -20.12
C THR A 243 -17.09 0.01 -19.22
N ARG A 244 -16.64 -0.84 -18.31
CA ARG A 244 -15.45 -0.58 -17.48
C ARG A 244 -14.21 -0.54 -18.38
N GLY A 245 -13.39 0.50 -18.21
CA GLY A 245 -12.12 0.68 -18.91
C GLY A 245 -11.03 -0.31 -18.48
N LYS A 246 -9.79 -0.12 -18.92
CA LYS A 246 -8.68 -1.03 -18.59
C LYS A 246 -8.20 -0.85 -17.14
N PRO A 247 -7.62 -1.90 -16.51
CA PRO A 247 -7.02 -1.78 -15.19
C PRO A 247 -5.91 -0.74 -15.19
N THR A 248 -5.85 0.09 -14.15
CA THR A 248 -4.74 1.03 -14.00
C THR A 248 -3.63 0.41 -13.15
N ALA A 249 -2.40 0.47 -13.65
CA ALA A 249 -1.25 -0.03 -12.92
C ALA A 249 -0.90 0.87 -11.73
N LEU A 250 -0.40 0.27 -10.65
CA LEU A 250 0.19 0.98 -9.53
C LEU A 250 1.41 1.76 -10.02
N GLU A 251 1.55 3.01 -9.58
CA GLU A 251 2.65 3.89 -10.00
C GLU A 251 4.01 3.22 -9.74
N GLY A 252 4.85 3.14 -10.78
CA GLY A 252 6.14 2.42 -10.72
C GLY A 252 6.09 0.94 -11.08
N THR A 253 4.93 0.42 -11.51
CA THR A 253 4.75 -1.00 -11.88
C THR A 253 3.99 -1.16 -13.19
N ASP A 254 4.05 -2.36 -13.79
CA ASP A 254 3.33 -2.67 -15.03
C ASP A 254 2.00 -3.38 -14.80
N LYS A 255 1.97 -4.35 -13.88
CA LYS A 255 0.84 -5.30 -13.71
C LYS A 255 0.26 -5.35 -12.30
N HIS A 256 0.73 -4.51 -11.39
CA HIS A 256 0.07 -4.41 -10.10
C HIS A 256 -1.21 -3.60 -10.29
N LEU A 257 -2.37 -4.20 -10.12
CA LEU A 257 -3.64 -3.47 -10.20
C LEU A 257 -3.72 -2.46 -9.07
N ARG A 258 -3.71 -1.17 -9.39
CA ARG A 258 -3.79 -0.09 -8.41
C ARG A 258 -5.06 -0.24 -7.59
N THR A 259 -4.87 -0.47 -6.31
CA THR A 259 -5.89 -0.82 -5.34
C THR A 259 -5.76 0.10 -4.15
N ILE A 260 -6.89 0.65 -3.71
CA ILE A 260 -7.02 1.45 -2.51
C ILE A 260 -7.87 0.66 -1.53
N VAL A 261 -7.36 0.41 -0.34
CA VAL A 261 -8.16 -0.08 0.78
C VAL A 261 -8.29 1.03 1.81
N ALA A 262 -9.50 1.27 2.31
CA ALA A 262 -9.79 2.35 3.25
C ALA A 262 -10.72 1.86 4.36
N GLY A 263 -10.70 2.53 5.52
CA GLY A 263 -11.55 2.14 6.64
C GLY A 263 -11.72 3.18 7.72
N GLU A 264 -12.68 2.88 8.61
CA GLU A 264 -12.88 3.53 9.90
C GLU A 264 -12.56 2.51 10.99
N PHE A 265 -11.61 2.84 11.86
CA PHE A 265 -11.22 2.04 13.01
C PHE A 265 -11.57 2.76 14.31
N ASP A 266 -12.18 2.06 15.25
CA ASP A 266 -12.50 2.59 16.57
C ASP A 266 -11.35 2.31 17.54
N LEU A 267 -10.71 3.37 18.04
CA LEU A 267 -9.53 3.27 18.90
C LEU A 267 -9.86 2.86 20.35
N GLU A 268 -11.11 3.05 20.81
CA GLU A 268 -11.53 2.67 22.17
C GLU A 268 -11.92 1.19 22.22
N TYR A 269 -12.71 0.74 21.24
CA TYR A 269 -13.16 -0.64 21.16
C TYR A 269 -12.23 -1.55 20.35
N VAL A 270 -11.20 -0.99 19.73
CA VAL A 270 -10.13 -1.73 19.04
C VAL A 270 -10.70 -2.64 17.92
N ARG A 271 -11.55 -2.07 17.06
CA ARG A 271 -12.21 -2.81 15.98
C ARG A 271 -12.41 -1.97 14.72
N HIS A 272 -12.49 -2.64 13.56
CA HIS A 272 -12.94 -1.99 12.32
C HIS A 272 -14.45 -1.76 12.34
N ILE A 273 -14.88 -0.52 12.12
CA ILE A 273 -16.29 -0.15 11.98
C ILE A 273 -16.76 -0.38 10.54
N SER A 274 -15.93 0.04 9.58
CA SER A 274 -16.22 -0.12 8.16
C SER A 274 -14.93 -0.17 7.34
N ARG A 275 -14.96 -0.86 6.20
CA ARG A 275 -13.87 -1.08 5.27
C ARG A 275 -14.37 -1.01 3.83
N CYS A 276 -13.53 -0.50 2.95
CA CYS A 276 -13.80 -0.32 1.53
C CYS A 276 -12.58 -0.68 0.71
N TYR A 277 -12.79 -1.53 -0.29
CA TYR A 277 -11.87 -1.86 -1.35
C TYR A 277 -12.26 -1.09 -2.61
N LEU A 278 -11.29 -0.46 -3.26
CA LEU A 278 -11.46 0.21 -4.55
C LEU A 278 -10.32 -0.22 -5.48
N ALA A 279 -10.64 -0.94 -6.56
CA ALA A 279 -9.69 -1.17 -7.65
C ALA A 279 -9.90 -0.15 -8.76
N GLU A 280 -8.82 0.45 -9.23
CA GLU A 280 -8.86 1.54 -10.19
C GLU A 280 -8.75 1.07 -11.63
N TYR A 281 -9.68 1.55 -12.45
CA TYR A 281 -9.74 1.38 -13.88
C TYR A 281 -9.80 2.76 -14.55
N GLU A 282 -9.45 2.85 -15.83
CA GLU A 282 -9.29 4.13 -16.55
C GLU A 282 -10.48 5.11 -16.39
N ASN A 283 -11.71 4.60 -16.33
CA ASN A 283 -12.93 5.41 -16.25
C ASN A 283 -13.78 5.14 -14.99
N SER A 284 -13.34 4.26 -14.08
CA SER A 284 -14.18 3.81 -12.97
C SER A 284 -13.38 3.17 -11.83
N PHE A 285 -14.02 3.06 -10.67
CA PHE A 285 -13.54 2.22 -9.57
C PHE A 285 -14.46 1.02 -9.40
N ASP A 286 -13.87 -0.16 -9.28
CA ASP A 286 -14.57 -1.36 -8.81
C ASP A 286 -14.58 -1.34 -7.28
N VAL A 287 -15.75 -1.16 -6.70
CA VAL A 287 -15.88 -0.86 -5.26
C VAL A 287 -16.62 -1.97 -4.54
N VAL A 288 -16.01 -2.45 -3.47
CA VAL A 288 -16.58 -3.40 -2.51
C VAL A 288 -16.44 -2.79 -1.11
N CYS A 289 -17.50 -2.76 -0.31
CA CYS A 289 -17.40 -2.28 1.06
C CYS A 289 -18.36 -3.02 1.98
N ASP A 290 -18.05 -2.98 3.28
CA ASP A 290 -18.89 -3.60 4.31
C ASP A 290 -19.88 -2.61 4.96
N ASP A 291 -20.17 -1.49 4.27
CA ASP A 291 -21.21 -0.51 4.63
C ASP A 291 -22.61 -1.03 4.22
N PRO A 292 -23.53 -1.27 5.19
CA PRO A 292 -24.88 -1.72 4.88
C PRO A 292 -25.69 -0.75 4.01
N GLU A 293 -25.31 0.53 3.91
CA GLU A 293 -25.96 1.51 3.03
C GLU A 293 -25.99 1.04 1.57
N VAL A 294 -25.02 0.23 1.13
CA VAL A 294 -24.97 -0.34 -0.23
C VAL A 294 -26.18 -1.25 -0.52
N PHE A 295 -26.72 -1.93 0.49
CA PHE A 295 -27.85 -2.84 0.32
C PHE A 295 -29.22 -2.18 0.51
N SER A 296 -29.26 -0.88 0.83
CA SER A 296 -30.50 -0.17 1.17
C SER A 296 -31.54 -0.12 0.04
N GLN A 297 -31.16 -0.41 -1.21
CA GLN A 297 -32.04 -0.42 -2.39
C GLN A 297 -32.16 -1.81 -3.04
N ILE A 298 -31.57 -2.85 -2.42
CA ILE A 298 -31.59 -4.22 -2.94
C ILE A 298 -32.56 -5.03 -2.09
N GLU A 299 -33.81 -5.12 -2.56
CA GLU A 299 -34.88 -5.86 -1.88
C GLU A 299 -34.79 -7.37 -2.14
N GLU A 300 -34.28 -7.78 -3.31
CA GLU A 300 -34.21 -9.17 -3.71
C GLU A 300 -33.10 -9.94 -2.97
N ASN A 301 -33.50 -10.96 -2.21
CA ASN A 301 -32.59 -11.72 -1.36
C ASN A 301 -31.53 -12.51 -2.14
N ASP A 302 -31.85 -13.03 -3.33
CA ASP A 302 -30.88 -13.81 -4.13
C ASP A 302 -29.77 -12.91 -4.72
N THR A 303 -30.16 -11.78 -5.30
CA THR A 303 -29.24 -10.74 -5.79
C THR A 303 -28.35 -10.23 -4.65
N ARG A 304 -28.94 -9.98 -3.47
CA ARG A 304 -28.18 -9.61 -2.27
C ARG A 304 -27.17 -10.68 -1.86
N ALA A 305 -27.56 -11.96 -1.85
CA ALA A 305 -26.68 -13.06 -1.50
C ALA A 305 -25.49 -13.21 -2.48
N LYS A 306 -25.74 -13.06 -3.79
CA LYS A 306 -24.69 -13.05 -4.81
C LYS A 306 -23.68 -11.93 -4.59
N ILE A 307 -24.16 -10.70 -4.37
CA ILE A 307 -23.30 -9.55 -4.09
C ILE A 307 -22.48 -9.79 -2.83
N LEU A 308 -23.09 -10.27 -1.74
CA LEU A 308 -22.39 -10.57 -0.49
C LEU A 308 -21.31 -11.63 -0.67
N LYS A 309 -21.57 -12.67 -1.48
CA LYS A 309 -20.57 -13.69 -1.82
C LYS A 309 -19.37 -13.08 -2.54
N THR A 310 -19.60 -12.30 -3.60
CA THR A 310 -18.54 -11.60 -4.33
C THR A 310 -17.76 -10.65 -3.44
N MET A 311 -18.44 -9.91 -2.56
CA MET A 311 -17.77 -9.03 -1.60
C MET A 311 -16.87 -9.81 -0.66
N THR A 312 -17.36 -10.91 -0.08
CA THR A 312 -16.60 -11.76 0.83
C THR A 312 -15.35 -12.33 0.15
N GLU A 313 -15.48 -12.84 -1.08
CA GLU A 313 -14.35 -13.32 -1.89
C GLU A 313 -13.30 -12.23 -2.12
N ARG A 314 -13.72 -11.00 -2.44
CA ARG A 314 -12.82 -9.85 -2.65
C ARG A 314 -12.11 -9.43 -1.36
N PHE A 315 -12.82 -9.41 -0.23
CA PHE A 315 -12.22 -9.14 1.08
C PHE A 315 -11.17 -10.19 1.44
N SER A 316 -11.47 -11.48 1.25
CA SER A 316 -10.52 -12.57 1.48
C SER A 316 -9.29 -12.47 0.59
N ARG A 317 -9.48 -12.24 -0.72
CA ARG A 317 -8.38 -12.08 -1.69
C ARG A 317 -7.44 -10.94 -1.32
N THR A 318 -7.94 -9.93 -0.60
CA THR A 318 -7.20 -8.71 -0.24
C THR A 318 -6.78 -8.68 1.23
N ALA A 319 -6.89 -9.81 1.95
CA ALA A 319 -6.49 -10.00 3.36
C ALA A 319 -5.11 -9.42 3.69
N VAL A 320 -4.16 -9.53 2.76
CA VAL A 320 -2.80 -8.98 2.91
C VAL A 320 -2.82 -7.46 3.06
N LEU A 321 -3.55 -6.74 2.20
CA LEU A 321 -3.62 -5.28 2.28
C LEU A 321 -4.27 -4.81 3.59
N TRP A 322 -5.27 -5.53 4.09
CA TRP A 322 -5.90 -5.24 5.38
C TRP A 322 -4.90 -5.40 6.54
N SER A 323 -4.19 -6.53 6.56
CA SER A 323 -3.21 -6.84 7.61
C SER A 323 -2.02 -5.86 7.55
N LEU A 324 -1.57 -5.47 6.34
CA LEU A 324 -0.54 -4.46 6.15
C LEU A 324 -0.99 -3.09 6.69
N ALA A 325 -2.23 -2.68 6.40
CA ALA A 325 -2.78 -1.43 6.94
C ALA A 325 -2.79 -1.44 8.49
N GLU A 326 -3.15 -2.57 9.10
CA GLU A 326 -3.15 -2.74 10.56
C GLU A 326 -1.74 -2.66 11.15
N GLY A 327 -0.73 -3.24 10.45
CA GLY A 327 0.67 -3.05 10.80
C GLY A 327 1.10 -1.59 10.73
N LEU A 328 0.70 -0.88 9.67
CA LEU A 328 1.07 0.52 9.42
C LEU A 328 0.45 1.51 10.41
N PHE A 329 -0.52 1.10 11.23
CA PHE A 329 -0.95 1.88 12.39
C PHE A 329 0.18 2.16 13.39
N GLN A 330 1.25 1.38 13.37
CA GLN A 330 2.43 1.58 14.22
C GLN A 330 3.40 2.65 13.71
N LEU A 331 3.19 3.20 12.49
CA LEU A 331 4.07 4.19 11.90
C LEU A 331 4.35 5.39 12.83
N PRO A 332 3.38 6.00 13.53
CA PRO A 332 3.67 7.09 14.46
C PRO A 332 4.66 6.69 15.58
N SER A 333 4.51 5.49 16.15
CA SER A 333 5.42 4.97 17.17
C SER A 333 6.80 4.66 16.61
N TYR A 334 6.86 4.07 15.41
CA TYR A 334 8.12 3.84 14.68
C TYR A 334 8.88 5.15 14.45
N PHE A 335 8.21 6.19 13.94
CA PHE A 335 8.82 7.51 13.75
C PHE A 335 9.32 8.10 15.06
N ASN A 336 8.54 8.00 16.14
CA ASN A 336 8.98 8.46 17.46
C ASN A 336 10.21 7.71 17.97
N ALA A 337 10.24 6.37 17.85
CA ALA A 337 11.37 5.55 18.26
C ALA A 337 12.66 5.92 17.51
N ARG A 338 12.59 6.00 16.17
CA ARG A 338 13.74 6.35 15.33
C ARG A 338 14.18 7.82 15.52
N LEU A 339 13.26 8.76 15.73
CA LEU A 339 13.61 10.15 16.03
C LEU A 339 14.30 10.30 17.40
N VAL A 340 13.89 9.53 18.41
CA VAL A 340 14.53 9.55 19.74
C VAL A 340 15.95 8.99 19.68
N LEU A 341 16.14 7.85 18.99
CA LEU A 341 17.46 7.24 18.77
C LEU A 341 18.42 8.22 18.08
N ASN A 342 17.97 8.84 16.97
CA ASN A 342 18.75 9.85 16.27
C ASN A 342 19.08 11.05 17.17
N ARG A 343 18.18 11.48 18.05
CA ARG A 343 18.43 12.58 19.00
C ARG A 343 19.46 12.23 20.07
N SER A 344 19.48 10.99 20.57
CA SER A 344 20.52 10.51 21.50
C SER A 344 21.91 10.43 20.83
N GLU A 345 21.97 10.12 19.54
CA GLU A 345 23.21 10.11 18.75
C GLU A 345 23.65 11.53 18.32
N LEU A 346 22.71 12.45 18.11
CA LEU A 346 22.92 13.85 17.72
C LEU A 346 23.48 14.76 18.83
N GLY A 347 23.98 14.20 19.94
CA GLY A 347 24.66 14.93 21.01
C GLY A 347 25.86 15.79 20.55
N LEU A 348 26.30 15.66 19.29
CA LEU A 348 27.48 16.34 18.75
C LEU A 348 27.22 17.41 17.68
N HIS A 349 26.03 17.51 17.07
CA HIS A 349 25.75 18.54 16.05
C HIS A 349 24.34 19.14 16.15
N ARG A 350 24.24 20.26 16.87
CA ARG A 350 23.04 21.12 16.90
C ARG A 350 22.94 21.97 15.64
N HIS A 351 22.42 21.42 14.55
CA HIS A 351 21.85 22.25 13.49
C HIS A 351 20.35 22.41 13.71
N ARG A 352 19.92 23.61 14.13
CA ARG A 352 18.51 24.00 14.16
C ARG A 352 17.96 23.95 12.73
N ILE A 353 16.99 23.07 12.48
CA ILE A 353 16.22 23.08 11.24
C ILE A 353 15.26 24.28 11.30
N PRO A 354 15.33 25.27 10.39
CA PRO A 354 14.43 26.41 10.39
C PRO A 354 12.99 25.96 10.07
N SER A 355 12.00 26.49 10.79
CA SER A 355 10.58 26.11 10.70
C SER A 355 9.85 26.54 9.41
N LYS A 356 10.57 27.12 8.45
CA LYS A 356 10.06 27.51 7.13
C LYS A 356 11.12 27.19 6.07
N LYS A 357 11.18 25.92 5.63
CA LYS A 357 11.97 25.56 4.44
C LYS A 357 11.02 25.08 3.34
N GLY A 358 10.80 25.99 2.41
CA GLY A 358 10.06 25.87 1.16
C GLY A 358 10.20 27.23 0.45
N GLY A 359 10.35 27.23 -0.87
CA GLY A 359 10.68 28.45 -1.60
C GLY A 359 10.33 28.36 -3.08
N LYS A 360 10.29 29.52 -3.75
CA LYS A 360 10.21 29.61 -5.21
C LYS A 360 11.60 29.41 -5.78
N GLY A 361 11.83 28.29 -6.46
CA GLY A 361 13.02 28.12 -7.30
C GLY A 361 12.73 28.54 -8.74
N LEU A 362 13.73 28.37 -9.63
CA LEU A 362 13.66 28.81 -11.03
C LEU A 362 12.54 28.14 -11.85
N VAL A 363 12.07 26.95 -11.43
CA VAL A 363 11.16 26.10 -12.22
C VAL A 363 9.91 25.67 -11.43
N GLY A 364 9.78 26.04 -10.14
CA GLY A 364 8.60 25.63 -9.36
C GLY A 364 8.64 25.95 -7.86
N GLU A 365 7.61 25.47 -7.18
CA GLU A 365 7.48 25.51 -5.71
C GLU A 365 8.08 24.25 -5.10
N TYR A 366 8.97 24.43 -4.11
CA TYR A 366 9.64 23.31 -3.44
C TYR A 366 9.08 23.13 -2.03
N SER A 367 8.82 21.88 -1.64
CA SER A 367 8.45 21.50 -0.27
C SER A 367 9.53 20.61 0.35
N VAL A 368 9.80 20.79 1.64
CA VAL A 368 10.71 19.91 2.39
C VAL A 368 9.88 18.85 3.10
N ILE A 369 10.16 17.59 2.80
CA ILE A 369 9.50 16.43 3.40
C ILE A 369 10.50 15.77 4.36
N PRO A 370 10.13 15.56 5.64
CA PRO A 370 10.96 14.80 6.56
C PRO A 370 11.07 13.35 6.10
N ALA A 371 12.29 12.84 6.05
CA ALA A 371 12.62 11.44 5.81
C ALA A 371 13.42 10.90 7.00
N LEU A 372 13.17 9.64 7.39
CA LEU A 372 14.02 8.94 8.32
C LEU A 372 15.22 8.37 7.57
N ASP A 373 16.42 8.71 8.03
CA ASP A 373 17.67 8.08 7.59
C ASP A 373 17.94 6.87 8.50
N THR A 374 18.24 5.72 7.88
CA THR A 374 18.49 4.48 8.60
C THR A 374 20.00 4.28 8.70
N ASN A 375 20.57 4.59 9.87
CA ASN A 375 21.96 4.26 10.18
C ASN A 375 22.11 2.74 10.33
N GLY A 376 22.29 2.04 9.21
CA GLY A 376 22.98 0.76 9.07
C GLY A 376 22.56 -0.38 10.01
N THR A 377 21.58 -1.18 9.58
CA THR A 377 21.63 -2.65 9.67
C THR A 377 20.93 -3.22 8.44
N SER A 378 21.67 -3.42 7.36
CA SER A 378 21.20 -4.24 6.24
C SER A 378 21.04 -5.67 6.72
N HIS A 379 19.80 -6.10 6.93
CA HIS A 379 19.49 -7.51 7.14
C HIS A 379 19.60 -8.27 5.81
N THR A 380 20.07 -9.52 5.91
CA THR A 380 20.50 -10.39 4.80
C THR A 380 19.47 -11.48 4.45
N SER A 381 18.22 -11.35 4.88
CA SER A 381 17.16 -12.32 4.60
C SER A 381 16.39 -11.96 3.33
N THR A 382 16.46 -12.85 2.33
CA THR A 382 15.70 -12.72 1.06
C THR A 382 14.19 -12.79 1.26
N ILE A 383 13.73 -13.46 2.33
CA ILE A 383 12.32 -13.54 2.74
C ILE A 383 12.21 -13.44 4.26
N THR A 384 11.43 -12.49 4.77
CA THR A 384 11.15 -12.32 6.21
C THR A 384 9.68 -12.57 6.50
N MET A 385 9.38 -13.47 7.45
CA MET A 385 8.00 -13.68 7.89
C MET A 385 7.59 -12.55 8.84
N VAL A 386 6.51 -11.85 8.52
CA VAL A 386 5.98 -10.77 9.34
C VAL A 386 4.66 -11.23 9.96
N LYS A 387 4.59 -11.20 11.30
CA LYS A 387 3.36 -11.40 12.04
C LYS A 387 2.75 -10.03 12.35
N LEU A 388 1.66 -9.69 11.67
CA LEU A 388 0.95 -8.44 11.88
C LEU A 388 -0.26 -8.64 12.80
N PRO A 389 -0.64 -7.61 13.58
CA PRO A 389 -1.85 -7.68 14.40
C PRO A 389 -3.08 -7.82 13.50
N GLN A 390 -4.11 -8.49 14.01
CA GLN A 390 -5.42 -8.55 13.38
C GLN A 390 -6.49 -8.12 14.35
N TYR A 391 -7.39 -7.25 13.88
CA TYR A 391 -8.46 -6.72 14.70
C TYR A 391 -9.82 -7.22 14.25
N GLU A 392 -10.72 -7.34 15.22
CA GLU A 392 -12.09 -7.76 14.95
C GLU A 392 -12.81 -6.71 14.09
N ILE A 393 -13.77 -7.19 13.30
CA ILE A 393 -14.68 -6.35 12.55
C ILE A 393 -15.96 -6.23 13.37
N GLU A 394 -16.54 -5.03 13.40
CA GLU A 394 -17.83 -4.83 14.01
C GLU A 394 -18.92 -5.65 13.30
N THR A 395 -19.49 -6.60 14.04
CA THR A 395 -20.60 -7.45 13.58
C THR A 395 -21.89 -7.23 14.37
N GLU A 396 -21.86 -6.52 15.49
CA GLU A 396 -23.02 -6.35 16.40
C GLU A 396 -23.84 -5.10 16.11
N GLY A 397 -23.36 -4.24 15.21
CA GLY A 397 -24.12 -3.09 14.77
C GLY A 397 -23.54 -2.42 13.54
N HIS A 398 -24.26 -1.42 13.07
CA HIS A 398 -23.81 -0.58 11.97
C HIS A 398 -24.33 0.84 12.13
N TRP A 399 -23.66 1.77 11.44
CA TRP A 399 -24.17 3.12 11.29
C TRP A 399 -25.26 3.16 10.24
N ARG A 400 -26.46 3.58 10.63
CA ARG A 400 -27.53 3.93 9.68
C ARG A 400 -27.57 5.44 9.52
N ARG A 401 -27.52 5.91 8.28
CA ARG A 401 -27.66 7.33 7.95
C ARG A 401 -29.08 7.82 8.27
N LEU A 402 -29.17 8.98 8.91
CA LEU A 402 -30.41 9.71 9.15
C LEU A 402 -30.37 11.02 8.35
N ALA A 403 -31.51 11.70 8.23
CA ALA A 403 -31.52 13.04 7.65
C ALA A 403 -30.67 14.00 8.49
N SER A 404 -30.11 15.04 7.89
CA SER A 404 -29.16 15.95 8.53
C SER A 404 -29.70 16.63 9.81
N HIS A 405 -31.03 16.71 9.95
CA HIS A 405 -31.73 17.29 11.10
C HIS A 405 -32.13 16.27 12.17
N GLU A 406 -32.07 14.97 11.87
CA GLU A 406 -32.51 13.90 12.77
C GLU A 406 -31.40 13.48 13.73
N THR A 407 -31.74 13.40 15.01
CA THR A 407 -30.85 12.92 16.08
C THR A 407 -30.98 11.41 16.24
N GLY A 408 -29.86 10.70 16.11
CA GLY A 408 -29.71 9.32 16.51
C GLY A 408 -28.86 9.18 17.77
N VAL A 409 -28.53 7.95 18.09
CA VAL A 409 -27.71 7.60 19.25
C VAL A 409 -26.46 6.90 18.74
N ASP A 410 -25.28 7.25 19.27
CA ASP A 410 -24.08 6.50 18.99
C ASP A 410 -24.07 5.17 19.76
N ARG A 411 -23.03 4.38 19.53
CA ARG A 411 -22.85 3.11 20.22
C ARG A 411 -22.77 3.25 21.75
N HIS A 412 -22.25 4.36 22.24
CA HIS A 412 -22.03 4.62 23.66
C HIS A 412 -23.24 5.27 24.34
N GLY A 413 -24.35 5.45 23.63
CA GLY A 413 -25.54 6.12 24.16
C GLY A 413 -25.51 7.65 24.04
N ASN A 414 -24.46 8.25 23.44
CA ASN A 414 -24.42 9.69 23.24
C ASN A 414 -25.29 10.11 22.06
N THR A 415 -25.90 11.27 22.16
CA THR A 415 -26.70 11.83 21.06
C THR A 415 -25.80 12.27 19.90
N ILE A 416 -26.02 11.69 18.73
CA ILE A 416 -25.35 12.04 17.48
C ILE A 416 -26.41 12.45 16.45
N THR A 417 -26.09 13.28 15.46
CA THR A 417 -27.10 13.76 14.47
C THR A 417 -26.68 13.33 13.07
N GLY A 418 -27.66 12.97 12.23
CA GLY A 418 -27.44 12.53 10.85
C GLY A 418 -27.05 11.05 10.72
N ARG A 419 -26.94 10.31 11.83
CA ARG A 419 -26.84 8.85 11.87
C ARG A 419 -27.32 8.32 13.21
N THR A 420 -27.66 7.05 13.26
CA THR A 420 -27.86 6.30 14.50
C THR A 420 -27.12 4.99 14.41
N TRP A 421 -26.53 4.57 15.51
CA TRP A 421 -26.10 3.20 15.68
C TRP A 421 -27.34 2.32 15.71
N VAL A 422 -27.31 1.25 14.93
CA VAL A 422 -28.34 0.22 14.94
C VAL A 422 -27.66 -1.06 15.40
N ALA A 423 -28.00 -1.51 16.60
CA ALA A 423 -27.61 -2.83 17.08
C ALA A 423 -28.30 -3.89 16.21
N SER A 424 -27.50 -4.64 15.45
CA SER A 424 -27.98 -5.68 14.54
C SER A 424 -26.84 -6.63 14.24
N SER A 425 -27.06 -7.94 14.41
CA SER A 425 -26.06 -8.94 14.05
C SER A 425 -25.87 -9.01 12.53
N SER A 426 -24.76 -8.48 12.02
CA SER A 426 -24.34 -8.58 10.62
C SER A 426 -23.69 -9.93 10.37
N LYS A 427 -24.52 -10.98 10.30
CA LYS A 427 -24.08 -12.38 10.07
C LYS A 427 -23.29 -12.60 8.77
N TRP A 428 -23.31 -11.62 7.86
CA TRP A 428 -22.64 -11.66 6.57
C TRP A 428 -21.22 -11.09 6.59
N LYS A 429 -20.86 -10.31 7.62
CA LYS A 429 -19.48 -9.86 7.77
C LYS A 429 -18.64 -11.08 8.20
N PRO A 430 -17.54 -11.39 7.48
CA PRO A 430 -16.74 -12.56 7.81
C PRO A 430 -16.20 -12.44 9.24
N SER A 431 -16.29 -13.52 10.02
CA SER A 431 -15.56 -13.66 11.28
C SER A 431 -14.05 -13.71 10.99
N VAL A 432 -13.24 -13.38 12.00
CA VAL A 432 -11.76 -13.34 11.93
C VAL A 432 -11.22 -14.42 11.00
N GLN A 433 -10.66 -13.99 9.87
CA GLN A 433 -10.01 -14.91 8.93
C GLN A 433 -8.72 -15.42 9.55
N THR A 434 -8.40 -16.68 9.32
CA THR A 434 -7.11 -17.27 9.73
C THR A 434 -5.96 -16.38 9.29
N LEU A 435 -5.02 -16.11 10.21
CA LEU A 435 -3.86 -15.25 10.01
C LEU A 435 -3.18 -15.54 8.66
N PRO A 436 -3.28 -14.62 7.66
CA PRO A 436 -2.45 -14.73 6.48
C PRO A 436 -1.02 -14.50 6.96
N THR A 437 -0.19 -15.53 6.86
CA THR A 437 1.25 -15.36 7.08
C THR A 437 1.77 -14.52 5.93
N ILE A 438 2.26 -13.33 6.23
CA ILE A 438 2.80 -12.42 5.22
C ILE A 438 4.30 -12.64 5.15
N PHE A 439 4.78 -12.92 3.94
CA PHE A 439 6.20 -13.00 3.66
C PHE A 439 6.64 -11.73 2.93
N LEU A 440 7.60 -11.03 3.51
CA LEU A 440 8.28 -9.89 2.90
C LEU A 440 9.40 -10.43 2.02
N LYS A 441 9.30 -10.24 0.70
CA LYS A 441 10.34 -10.60 -0.26
C LYS A 441 11.06 -9.33 -0.70
N ASP A 442 12.37 -9.28 -0.44
CA ASP A 442 13.25 -8.24 -0.99
C ASP A 442 13.49 -8.59 -2.46
N THR A 443 13.12 -7.72 -3.40
CA THR A 443 13.21 -8.08 -4.80
C THR A 443 14.65 -7.99 -5.31
N LEU A 444 14.92 -8.80 -6.33
CA LEU A 444 16.19 -8.90 -7.05
C LEU A 444 16.79 -7.55 -7.48
N ALA A 445 16.03 -6.44 -7.48
CA ALA A 445 16.53 -5.09 -7.78
C ALA A 445 17.39 -4.53 -6.65
N ALA A 446 16.99 -4.68 -5.38
CA ALA A 446 17.80 -4.29 -4.23
C ALA A 446 19.04 -5.18 -4.08
N ALA A 447 18.92 -6.47 -4.40
CA ALA A 447 20.06 -7.38 -4.48
C ALA A 447 21.01 -7.02 -5.63
N LYS A 448 20.50 -6.66 -6.83
CA LYS A 448 21.30 -6.21 -7.97
C LYS A 448 22.00 -4.87 -7.73
N LEU A 449 21.36 -3.93 -7.04
CA LEU A 449 21.96 -2.65 -6.63
C LEU A 449 23.08 -2.88 -5.62
N LYS A 450 22.86 -3.72 -4.61
CA LYS A 450 23.91 -4.13 -3.65
C LYS A 450 25.06 -4.86 -4.35
N ILE A 451 24.78 -5.72 -5.34
CA ILE A 451 25.80 -6.41 -6.14
C ILE A 451 26.57 -5.42 -7.03
N ALA A 452 25.91 -4.44 -7.65
CA ALA A 452 26.57 -3.43 -8.48
C ALA A 452 27.46 -2.49 -7.64
N GLU A 453 27.00 -2.08 -6.45
CA GLU A 453 27.82 -1.33 -5.49
C GLU A 453 29.02 -2.16 -5.00
N TYR A 454 28.84 -3.47 -4.80
CA TYR A 454 29.92 -4.38 -4.42
C TYR A 454 30.91 -4.61 -5.57
N ILE A 455 30.44 -4.69 -6.82
CA ILE A 455 31.28 -4.81 -8.02
C ILE A 455 32.07 -3.53 -8.24
N GLU A 456 31.46 -2.35 -8.14
CA GLU A 456 32.18 -1.07 -8.24
C GLU A 456 33.19 -0.86 -7.10
N ALA A 457 32.88 -1.36 -5.90
CA ALA A 457 33.81 -1.38 -4.78
C ALA A 457 34.96 -2.37 -5.03
N SER A 458 34.65 -3.57 -5.56
CA SER A 458 35.61 -4.62 -5.94
C SER A 458 36.56 -4.15 -7.04
N GLU A 459 36.04 -3.53 -8.09
CA GLU A 459 36.81 -2.98 -9.22
C GLU A 459 37.75 -1.84 -8.78
N ARG A 460 37.35 -1.02 -7.80
CA ARG A 460 38.23 0.00 -7.18
C ARG A 460 39.36 -0.63 -6.34
N SER A 461 39.12 -1.80 -5.74
CA SER A 461 40.15 -2.58 -5.05
C SER A 461 41.05 -3.38 -6.00
N GLU A 462 40.50 -3.90 -7.10
CA GLU A 462 41.21 -4.70 -8.11
C GLU A 462 42.18 -3.86 -8.95
N GLN A 463 41.89 -2.58 -9.19
CA GLN A 463 42.84 -1.65 -9.82
C GLN A 463 44.07 -1.35 -8.94
N LYS A 464 44.00 -1.59 -7.63
CA LYS A 464 45.15 -1.47 -6.72
C LYS A 464 45.97 -2.76 -6.59
N SER A 465 45.40 -3.92 -6.90
CA SER A 465 46.08 -5.22 -6.75
C SER A 465 46.72 -5.75 -8.04
N ASN A 466 46.39 -5.18 -9.21
CA ASN A 466 46.89 -5.64 -10.52
C ASN A 466 48.33 -5.19 -10.88
N LEU A 467 49.18 -4.85 -9.90
CA LEU A 467 50.59 -4.51 -10.15
C LEU A 467 51.60 -5.55 -9.64
N GLU A 468 51.18 -6.64 -8.98
CA GLU A 468 52.13 -7.66 -8.52
C GLU A 468 51.71 -9.09 -8.94
N GLU A 469 52.36 -9.48 -10.03
CA GLU A 469 52.94 -10.80 -10.33
C GLU A 469 52.07 -11.98 -10.78
N SER A 470 52.39 -12.36 -12.03
CA SER A 470 52.07 -13.59 -12.73
C SER A 470 53.06 -14.74 -12.44
N LYS A 471 52.57 -15.98 -12.61
CA LYS A 471 53.23 -17.28 -12.93
C LYS A 471 53.50 -18.23 -11.76
N SER A 472 52.90 -19.44 -11.80
CA SER A 472 53.47 -20.60 -12.52
C SER A 472 52.51 -21.80 -12.50
N ALA A 473 52.31 -22.44 -13.65
CA ALA A 473 51.56 -23.68 -13.82
C ALA A 473 52.45 -24.90 -13.55
N LEU A 474 52.01 -25.82 -12.68
CA LEU A 474 52.26 -27.27 -12.69
C LEU A 474 51.46 -27.94 -11.55
N ASP A 475 50.49 -28.77 -11.92
CA ASP A 475 49.70 -29.71 -11.08
C ASP A 475 49.12 -29.14 -9.76
N SER A 476 48.52 -27.95 -9.82
CA SER A 476 47.71 -27.40 -8.72
C SER A 476 46.23 -27.49 -9.07
N GLY A 477 45.43 -28.14 -8.23
CA GLY A 477 43.98 -28.12 -8.32
C GLY A 477 43.36 -27.26 -7.22
N GLU A 478 42.11 -26.86 -7.41
CA GLU A 478 41.32 -26.13 -6.42
C GLU A 478 40.33 -27.07 -5.73
N LEU A 479 40.46 -27.25 -4.41
CA LEU A 479 39.38 -27.75 -3.58
C LEU A 479 38.40 -26.59 -3.31
N TYR A 480 37.12 -26.79 -3.55
CA TYR A 480 36.10 -25.76 -3.34
C TYR A 480 34.99 -26.22 -2.41
N VAL A 481 34.38 -25.23 -1.76
CA VAL A 481 33.09 -25.36 -1.10
C VAL A 481 32.11 -24.44 -1.83
N MET A 482 31.04 -25.00 -2.37
CA MET A 482 30.02 -24.25 -3.09
C MET A 482 28.62 -24.57 -2.56
N ARG A 483 27.68 -23.64 -2.73
CA ARG A 483 26.27 -23.86 -2.38
C ARG A 483 25.36 -23.40 -3.49
N CYS A 484 24.24 -24.10 -3.64
CA CYS A 484 23.10 -23.63 -4.40
C CYS A 484 22.15 -22.97 -3.41
N ALA A 485 21.78 -21.72 -3.64
CA ALA A 485 20.93 -20.96 -2.70
C ALA A 485 19.51 -21.54 -2.53
N ALA A 486 19.08 -22.44 -3.42
CA ALA A 486 17.78 -23.12 -3.34
C ALA A 486 17.83 -24.45 -2.56
N MET A 487 19.01 -24.88 -2.11
CA MET A 487 19.14 -26.00 -1.17
C MET A 487 18.94 -25.50 0.26
N LYS A 488 18.48 -26.37 1.18
CA LYS A 488 18.27 -26.01 2.60
C LYS A 488 19.52 -25.35 3.19
N ASP A 489 19.31 -24.41 4.10
CA ASP A 489 20.40 -23.78 4.85
C ASP A 489 21.28 -24.87 5.48
N GLN A 490 22.59 -24.76 5.24
CA GLN A 490 23.64 -25.70 5.65
C GLN A 490 23.89 -26.91 4.74
N ILE A 491 23.36 -26.95 3.51
CA ILE A 491 23.80 -27.92 2.50
C ILE A 491 24.91 -27.34 1.63
N PHE A 492 26.08 -27.98 1.66
CA PHE A 492 27.25 -27.58 0.87
C PHE A 492 27.71 -28.71 -0.02
N LYS A 493 28.16 -28.38 -1.23
CA LYS A 493 28.94 -29.28 -2.07
C LYS A 493 30.42 -29.00 -1.85
N VAL A 494 31.16 -30.05 -1.51
CA VAL A 494 32.62 -30.02 -1.42
C VAL A 494 33.16 -30.87 -2.56
N GLY A 495 34.01 -30.30 -3.39
CA GLY A 495 34.64 -31.05 -4.48
C GLY A 495 35.91 -30.38 -4.97
N PHE A 496 36.60 -31.02 -5.91
CA PHE A 496 37.81 -30.44 -6.53
C PHE A 496 37.64 -30.13 -8.03
N THR A 497 38.53 -29.32 -8.57
CA THR A 497 38.71 -29.09 -10.01
C THR A 497 40.19 -28.86 -10.34
N GLU A 498 40.61 -29.27 -11.55
CA GLU A 498 41.96 -29.02 -12.10
C GLU A 498 42.05 -27.67 -12.82
N VAL A 499 40.92 -26.96 -12.94
CA VAL A 499 40.83 -25.64 -13.56
C VAL A 499 40.39 -24.65 -12.48
N ASP A 500 39.49 -23.72 -12.80
CA ASP A 500 38.97 -22.72 -11.88
C ASP A 500 37.60 -23.17 -11.32
N SER A 501 37.44 -23.03 -10.01
CA SER A 501 36.23 -23.39 -9.27
C SER A 501 35.01 -22.56 -9.66
N ALA A 502 35.18 -21.31 -10.14
CA ALA A 502 34.07 -20.53 -10.67
C ALA A 502 33.59 -21.08 -12.03
N GLN A 503 34.52 -21.50 -12.91
CA GLN A 503 34.16 -22.22 -14.13
C GLN A 503 33.44 -23.54 -13.82
N ARG A 504 33.92 -24.31 -12.84
CA ARG A 504 33.27 -25.56 -12.41
C ARG A 504 31.87 -25.31 -11.82
N ALA A 505 31.70 -24.25 -11.05
CA ALA A 505 30.39 -23.84 -10.52
C ALA A 505 29.41 -23.50 -11.65
N SER A 506 29.86 -22.77 -12.68
CA SER A 506 29.05 -22.46 -13.86
C SER A 506 28.62 -23.71 -14.63
N GLN A 507 29.53 -24.66 -14.83
CA GLN A 507 29.22 -25.95 -15.48
C GLN A 507 28.18 -26.77 -14.70
N LEU A 508 28.29 -26.82 -13.36
CA LEU A 508 27.33 -27.54 -12.52
C LEU A 508 25.97 -26.84 -12.45
N SER A 509 25.96 -25.51 -12.61
CA SER A 509 24.76 -24.67 -12.58
C SER A 509 23.88 -24.81 -13.83
N SER A 510 24.43 -25.33 -14.94
CA SER A 510 23.68 -25.49 -16.20
C SER A 510 22.87 -26.81 -16.27
N ALA A 511 23.05 -27.71 -15.30
CA ALA A 511 22.32 -28.98 -15.27
C ALA A 511 20.83 -28.75 -14.95
N THR A 512 19.94 -29.40 -15.70
CA THR A 512 18.47 -29.27 -15.60
C THR A 512 17.87 -29.68 -14.25
N GLY A 513 18.67 -30.28 -13.36
CA GLY A 513 18.28 -30.65 -11.99
C GLY A 513 18.75 -29.66 -10.91
N VAL A 514 19.32 -28.51 -11.26
CA VAL A 514 19.87 -27.52 -10.34
C VAL A 514 18.99 -26.26 -10.34
N PRO A 515 18.22 -26.00 -9.27
CA PRO A 515 17.21 -24.92 -9.27
C PRO A 515 17.79 -23.50 -9.25
N LEU A 516 19.00 -23.31 -8.71
CA LEU A 516 19.73 -22.03 -8.73
C LEU A 516 21.23 -22.29 -8.94
N ALA A 517 21.94 -21.34 -9.52
CA ALA A 517 23.38 -21.49 -9.74
C ALA A 517 24.15 -21.75 -8.44
N PHE A 518 25.20 -22.57 -8.54
CA PHE A 518 26.17 -22.76 -7.48
C PHE A 518 27.06 -21.53 -7.36
N VAL A 519 27.27 -21.07 -6.13
CA VAL A 519 28.21 -20.02 -5.78
C VAL A 519 29.35 -20.64 -4.98
N VAL A 520 30.59 -20.40 -5.39
CA VAL A 520 31.79 -20.79 -4.64
C VAL A 520 31.92 -19.89 -3.42
N LEU A 521 31.97 -20.49 -2.23
CA LEU A 521 32.11 -19.77 -0.97
C LEU A 521 33.57 -19.58 -0.59
N LYS A 522 34.37 -20.63 -0.79
CA LYS A 522 35.81 -20.63 -0.53
C LYS A 522 36.49 -21.72 -1.35
N LYS A 523 37.73 -21.46 -1.71
CA LYS A 523 38.60 -22.37 -2.47
C LYS A 523 39.99 -22.42 -1.84
N TRP A 524 40.64 -23.57 -2.01
CA TRP A 524 42.00 -23.84 -1.54
C TRP A 524 42.80 -24.47 -2.68
N GLU A 525 43.92 -23.85 -3.03
CA GLU A 525 44.85 -24.39 -4.02
C GLU A 525 45.78 -25.42 -3.36
N HIS A 526 45.87 -26.61 -3.94
CA HIS A 526 46.74 -27.66 -3.43
C HIS A 526 47.29 -28.54 -4.55
N LYS A 527 48.56 -28.95 -4.40
CA LYS A 527 49.26 -29.81 -5.40
C LYS A 527 48.63 -31.20 -5.53
N GLU A 528 48.01 -31.70 -4.46
CA GLU A 528 47.32 -32.99 -4.44
C GLU A 528 45.82 -32.82 -4.11
N ALA A 529 45.13 -31.85 -4.72
CA ALA A 529 43.74 -31.49 -4.41
C ALA A 529 42.77 -32.69 -4.42
N ARG A 530 43.00 -33.67 -5.29
CA ARG A 530 42.20 -34.91 -5.35
C ARG A 530 42.33 -35.79 -4.10
N LYS A 531 43.54 -35.92 -3.54
CA LYS A 531 43.76 -36.67 -2.30
C LYS A 531 43.18 -35.91 -1.10
N LEU A 532 43.34 -34.58 -1.11
CA LEU A 532 42.77 -33.69 -0.10
C LEU A 532 41.23 -33.80 -0.05
N GLU A 533 40.56 -33.79 -1.20
CA GLU A 533 39.11 -33.99 -1.28
C GLU A 533 38.69 -35.32 -0.63
N MET A 534 39.37 -36.41 -0.97
CA MET A 534 39.05 -37.74 -0.46
C MET A 534 39.14 -37.80 1.07
N GLU A 535 40.17 -37.21 1.66
CA GLU A 535 40.35 -37.17 3.12
C GLU A 535 39.31 -36.27 3.80
N VAL A 536 38.99 -35.12 3.21
CA VAL A 536 37.92 -34.23 3.68
C VAL A 536 36.56 -34.92 3.61
N HIS A 537 36.26 -35.66 2.55
CA HIS A 537 35.03 -36.44 2.43
C HIS A 537 34.94 -37.54 3.47
N MET A 538 36.05 -38.19 3.84
CA MET A 538 36.09 -39.16 4.93
C MET A 538 35.78 -38.51 6.28
N MET A 539 36.35 -37.33 6.57
CA MET A 539 36.06 -36.59 7.80
C MET A 539 34.60 -36.11 7.87
N LEU A 540 34.03 -35.74 6.73
CA LEU A 540 32.65 -35.25 6.61
C LEU A 540 31.62 -36.37 6.36
N ALA A 541 32.04 -37.64 6.29
CA ALA A 541 31.17 -38.78 6.02
C ALA A 541 29.92 -38.83 6.93
N PRO A 542 29.98 -38.53 8.25
CA PRO A 542 28.80 -38.50 9.11
C PRO A 542 27.75 -37.45 8.72
N TYR A 543 28.14 -36.42 7.96
CA TYR A 543 27.28 -35.31 7.53
C TYR A 543 26.81 -35.46 6.07
N ARG A 544 27.19 -36.54 5.38
CA ARG A 544 26.90 -36.75 3.96
C ARG A 544 25.41 -37.09 3.77
N ILE A 545 24.76 -36.38 2.85
CA ILE A 545 23.31 -36.52 2.60
C ILE A 545 23.00 -37.79 1.81
N ASN A 546 23.90 -38.17 0.90
CA ASN A 546 23.75 -39.33 0.04
C ASN A 546 25.13 -39.91 -0.26
N ASP A 547 25.34 -41.21 -0.05
CA ASP A 547 26.62 -41.88 -0.23
C ASP A 547 27.16 -41.79 -1.68
N SER A 548 26.26 -41.64 -2.66
CA SER A 548 26.61 -41.51 -4.07
C SER A 548 26.89 -40.06 -4.51
N ARG A 549 26.72 -39.05 -3.64
CA ARG A 549 26.91 -37.63 -4.00
C ARG A 549 27.66 -36.85 -2.93
N GLU A 550 28.35 -35.78 -3.32
CA GLU A 550 29.30 -35.06 -2.44
C GLU A 550 28.64 -33.84 -1.79
N PHE A 551 27.45 -34.03 -1.22
CA PHE A 551 26.71 -32.99 -0.49
C PHE A 551 26.68 -33.30 1.00
N PHE A 552 26.94 -32.27 1.80
CA PHE A 552 27.09 -32.39 3.25
C PHE A 552 26.17 -31.39 3.95
N MET A 553 25.40 -31.86 4.94
CA MET A 553 24.49 -31.04 5.74
C MET A 553 25.13 -30.74 7.09
N VAL A 554 25.90 -29.65 7.16
CA VAL A 554 26.65 -29.25 8.35
C VAL A 554 26.97 -27.76 8.29
N LYS A 555 27.14 -27.10 9.44
CA LYS A 555 27.55 -25.69 9.50
C LYS A 555 28.84 -25.45 8.70
N TYR A 556 28.89 -24.33 7.99
CA TYR A 556 30.01 -23.95 7.13
C TYR A 556 31.37 -23.97 7.86
N ASP A 557 31.41 -23.47 9.10
CA ASP A 557 32.63 -23.42 9.90
C ASP A 557 33.22 -24.81 10.17
N VAL A 558 32.38 -25.84 10.27
CA VAL A 558 32.83 -27.23 10.47
C VAL A 558 33.53 -27.75 9.21
N ILE A 559 33.03 -27.39 8.03
CA ILE A 559 33.65 -27.77 6.74
C ILE A 559 35.01 -27.08 6.60
N VAL A 560 35.07 -25.77 6.88
CA VAL A 560 36.31 -25.00 6.83
C VAL A 560 37.34 -25.56 7.81
N ASN A 561 36.94 -25.81 9.06
CA ASN A 561 37.83 -26.38 10.08
C ASN A 561 38.32 -27.79 9.70
N ALA A 562 37.47 -28.63 9.08
CA ALA A 562 37.88 -29.94 8.61
C ALA A 562 38.93 -29.83 7.50
N ILE A 563 38.72 -28.95 6.52
CA ILE A 563 39.67 -28.72 5.41
C ILE A 563 41.00 -28.16 5.93
N GLU A 564 40.95 -27.12 6.78
CA GLU A 564 42.14 -26.50 7.36
C GLU A 564 42.90 -27.46 8.28
N SER A 565 42.21 -28.34 9.02
CA SER A 565 42.86 -29.40 9.80
C SER A 565 43.60 -30.41 8.93
N VAL A 566 43.09 -30.77 7.75
CA VAL A 566 43.80 -31.69 6.83
C VAL A 566 44.98 -30.99 6.18
N LEU A 567 44.81 -29.74 5.74
CA LEU A 567 45.89 -28.93 5.16
C LEU A 567 47.06 -28.75 6.15
N ASN A 568 46.77 -28.49 7.42
CA ASN A 568 47.79 -28.34 8.47
C ASN A 568 48.50 -29.66 8.83
N ARG A 569 47.99 -30.82 8.40
CA ARG A 569 48.66 -32.13 8.57
C ARG A 569 49.46 -32.55 7.33
N ALA A 570 49.14 -31.96 6.17
CA ALA A 570 49.72 -32.30 4.86
C ALA A 570 50.86 -31.36 4.43
N GLY A 571 51.01 -30.20 5.08
CA GLY A 571 52.19 -29.33 5.01
C GLY A 571 53.18 -29.62 6.12
#